data_AF-A0A1W9KNR4-F1
#
_entry.id   AF-A0A1W9KNR4-F1
#
_cell.length_a   1.000
_cell.length_b   1.000
_cell.length_c   1.000
_cell.angle_alpha   90.00
_cell.angle_beta   90.00
_cell.angle_gamma   90.00
#
_symmetry.space_group_name_H-M   'P 1'
#
loop_
_entity.id
_entity.type
_entity.pdbx_description
1 polymer ?
#
loop_
_entity_poly.entity_id
_entity_poly.type
_entity_poly.pdbx_seq_one_letter_code
_entity_poly.pdbx_strand_id
1 'polypeptide(L)'
;MAEKKATAKKTPAATPAKADTNGYKINAEEWGFTKGDTDSQVMAALSTRSALTATTYKAFSGGGDGLEVTDVMGELRKAGEEVSSGNMSRVEKMLTQQALTLDAIFNNMAQRSHKQDSFKGIEVLMRLALKAQAQSRATVEALAEIKNPKPVTFVKQANMSQGHQQVNNTYAGASLDGGIQSRTENSHSEQNKLLEVSDGNYLDFGAQAAAS
;
A
#
# COMPACT_ATOMS: atom_id res chain seq x y z
N MET A 1 -19.63 -24.85 -72.23
CA MET A 1 -18.56 -23.86 -72.03
C MET A 1 -18.33 -23.74 -70.54
N ALA A 2 -17.20 -24.24 -70.04
CA ALA A 2 -16.86 -24.24 -68.62
C ALA A 2 -15.83 -23.13 -68.37
N GLU A 3 -16.23 -22.09 -67.63
CA GLU A 3 -15.36 -20.96 -67.29
C GLU A 3 -14.42 -21.34 -66.13
N LYS A 4 -13.12 -21.19 -66.37
CA LYS A 4 -12.06 -21.41 -65.39
C LYS A 4 -12.09 -20.31 -64.32
N LYS A 5 -12.32 -20.72 -63.07
CA LYS A 5 -12.20 -19.88 -61.88
C LYS A 5 -10.72 -19.59 -61.62
N ALA A 6 -10.28 -18.35 -61.82
CA ALA A 6 -8.94 -17.90 -61.46
C ALA A 6 -8.84 -17.70 -59.94
N THR A 7 -7.96 -18.45 -59.28
CA THR A 7 -7.65 -18.33 -57.86
C THR A 7 -6.68 -17.16 -57.63
N ALA A 8 -7.15 -16.11 -56.96
CA ALA A 8 -6.30 -15.01 -56.51
C ALA A 8 -5.29 -15.51 -55.48
N LYS A 9 -4.00 -15.30 -55.77
CA LYS A 9 -2.85 -15.68 -54.95
C LYS A 9 -2.85 -14.81 -53.68
N LYS A 10 -3.05 -15.42 -52.51
CA LYS A 10 -3.02 -14.74 -51.21
C LYS A 10 -1.58 -14.31 -50.90
N THR A 11 -1.33 -13.02 -50.78
CA THR A 11 -0.04 -12.46 -50.37
C THR A 11 0.29 -12.93 -48.95
N PRO A 12 1.53 -13.37 -48.64
CA PRO A 12 1.90 -13.76 -47.28
C PRO A 12 1.77 -12.56 -46.35
N ALA A 13 1.11 -12.75 -45.20
CA ALA A 13 1.07 -11.75 -44.15
C ALA A 13 2.50 -11.41 -43.71
N ALA A 14 2.82 -10.13 -43.64
CA ALA A 14 4.08 -9.65 -43.10
C ALA A 14 4.25 -10.21 -41.68
N THR A 15 5.37 -10.89 -41.43
CA THR A 15 5.79 -11.31 -40.10
C THR A 15 5.82 -10.07 -39.21
N PRO A 16 5.21 -10.08 -38.02
CA PRO A 16 5.32 -8.95 -37.10
C PRO A 16 6.80 -8.71 -36.81
N ALA A 17 7.23 -7.46 -36.96
CA ALA A 17 8.58 -7.05 -36.62
C ALA A 17 8.88 -7.50 -35.18
N LYS A 18 10.04 -8.16 -34.97
CA LYS A 18 10.52 -8.48 -33.63
C LYS A 18 10.51 -7.20 -32.81
N ALA A 19 9.87 -7.25 -31.64
CA ALA A 19 10.02 -6.21 -30.63
C ALA A 19 11.53 -5.95 -30.45
N ASP A 20 11.92 -4.68 -30.56
CA ASP A 20 13.30 -4.28 -30.38
C ASP A 20 13.64 -4.54 -28.91
N THR A 21 14.38 -5.63 -28.66
CA THR A 21 14.64 -6.19 -27.30
C THR A 21 15.77 -5.44 -26.60
N ASN A 22 15.76 -4.11 -26.76
CA ASN A 22 16.71 -3.19 -26.13
C ASN A 22 16.26 -2.70 -24.75
N GLY A 23 15.12 -3.19 -24.24
CA GLY A 23 14.75 -3.03 -22.83
C GLY A 23 15.79 -3.63 -21.90
N TYR A 24 15.86 -3.13 -20.66
CA TYR A 24 16.78 -3.58 -19.61
C TYR A 24 16.77 -5.10 -19.55
N LYS A 25 17.91 -5.72 -19.88
CA LYS A 25 18.09 -7.15 -19.72
C LYS A 25 18.19 -7.43 -18.23
N ILE A 26 17.21 -8.13 -17.68
CA ILE A 26 17.25 -8.57 -16.29
C ILE A 26 18.43 -9.54 -16.16
N ASN A 27 19.54 -9.05 -15.61
CA ASN A 27 20.64 -9.92 -15.22
C ASN A 27 20.20 -10.69 -13.98
N ALA A 28 19.99 -11.99 -14.11
CA ALA A 28 19.54 -12.87 -13.03
C ALA A 28 20.39 -12.67 -11.76
N GLU A 29 21.71 -12.59 -11.92
CA GLU A 29 22.67 -12.41 -10.83
C GLU A 29 22.55 -11.05 -10.12
N GLU A 30 22.31 -9.98 -10.88
CA GLU A 30 22.06 -8.62 -10.33
C GLU A 30 20.76 -8.57 -9.52
N TRP A 31 19.82 -9.46 -9.85
CA TRP A 31 18.55 -9.63 -9.15
C TRP A 31 18.62 -10.66 -8.00
N GLY A 32 19.82 -11.19 -7.72
CA GLY A 32 20.07 -12.18 -6.68
C GLY A 32 19.56 -13.58 -7.02
N PHE A 33 19.24 -13.83 -8.29
CA PHE A 33 18.91 -15.18 -8.77
C PHE A 33 20.19 -15.95 -9.07
N THR A 34 20.21 -17.20 -8.65
CA THR A 34 21.30 -18.14 -8.89
C THR A 34 20.85 -19.27 -9.80
N LYS A 35 21.80 -19.97 -10.43
CA LYS A 35 21.49 -21.17 -11.24
C LYS A 35 20.85 -22.31 -10.43
N GLY A 36 20.84 -22.23 -9.10
CA GLY A 36 20.19 -23.20 -8.22
C GLY A 36 18.73 -22.88 -7.90
N ASP A 37 18.23 -21.70 -8.27
CA ASP A 37 16.83 -21.35 -8.05
C ASP A 37 15.92 -22.09 -9.03
N THR A 38 14.82 -22.63 -8.52
CA THR A 38 13.76 -23.23 -9.34
C THR A 38 12.97 -22.15 -10.08
N ASP A 39 12.35 -22.51 -11.21
CA ASP A 39 11.45 -21.62 -11.96
C ASP A 39 10.34 -21.03 -11.07
N SER A 40 9.82 -21.83 -10.12
CA SER A 40 8.81 -21.38 -9.16
C SER A 40 9.36 -20.29 -8.21
N GLN A 41 10.57 -20.45 -7.69
CA GLN A 41 11.22 -19.46 -6.83
C GLN A 41 11.51 -18.15 -7.59
N VAL A 42 11.97 -18.25 -8.83
CA VAL A 42 12.20 -17.10 -9.70
C VAL A 42 10.88 -16.38 -9.98
N MET A 43 9.82 -17.10 -10.34
CA MET A 43 8.50 -16.52 -10.61
C MET A 43 7.88 -15.87 -9.37
N ALA A 44 8.01 -16.48 -8.19
CA ALA A 44 7.53 -15.91 -6.92
C ALA A 44 8.27 -14.60 -6.57
N ALA A 45 9.59 -14.58 -6.74
CA ALA A 45 10.39 -13.39 -6.52
C ALA A 45 10.06 -12.27 -7.52
N LEU A 46 9.90 -12.57 -8.81
CA LEU A 46 9.49 -11.56 -9.81
C LEU A 46 8.10 -11.00 -9.50
N SER A 47 7.16 -11.86 -9.07
CA SER A 47 5.80 -11.45 -8.72
C SER A 47 5.76 -10.50 -7.53
N THR A 48 6.67 -10.67 -6.56
CA THR A 48 6.73 -9.86 -5.33
C THR A 48 7.66 -8.65 -5.44
N ARG A 49 8.70 -8.72 -6.29
CA ARG A 49 9.72 -7.67 -6.49
C ARG A 49 9.41 -6.75 -7.67
N SER A 50 8.15 -6.33 -7.78
CA SER A 50 7.69 -5.23 -8.67
C SER A 50 7.29 -5.57 -10.11
N ALA A 51 7.25 -6.83 -10.58
CA ALA A 51 6.81 -7.12 -11.96
C ALA A 51 5.35 -6.71 -12.21
N LEU A 52 4.46 -7.00 -11.27
CA LEU A 52 3.05 -6.57 -11.34
C LEU A 52 2.94 -5.05 -11.26
N THR A 53 3.64 -4.42 -10.31
CA THR A 53 3.67 -2.97 -10.16
C THR A 53 4.16 -2.26 -11.43
N ALA A 54 5.21 -2.79 -12.08
CA ALA A 54 5.75 -2.24 -13.31
C ALA A 54 4.78 -2.36 -14.49
N THR A 55 4.10 -3.50 -14.60
CA THR A 55 3.05 -3.72 -15.61
C THR A 55 1.90 -2.73 -15.42
N THR A 56 1.45 -2.56 -14.18
CA THR A 56 0.43 -1.56 -13.84
C THR A 56 0.93 -0.15 -14.17
N TYR A 57 2.14 0.21 -13.77
CA TYR A 57 2.71 1.53 -14.03
C TYR A 57 2.79 1.82 -15.53
N LYS A 58 3.24 0.86 -16.36
CA LYS A 58 3.23 1.00 -17.82
C LYS A 58 1.83 1.32 -18.35
N ALA A 59 0.81 0.58 -17.89
CA ALA A 59 -0.58 0.79 -18.32
C ALA A 59 -1.11 2.19 -17.98
N PHE A 60 -0.75 2.74 -16.82
CA PHE A 60 -1.22 4.07 -16.37
C PHE A 60 -0.37 5.25 -16.87
N SER A 61 0.93 5.02 -17.12
CA SER A 61 1.86 6.08 -17.55
C SER A 61 1.60 6.59 -18.97
N GLY A 62 0.90 5.82 -19.81
CA GLY A 62 0.70 6.14 -21.22
C GLY A 62 1.95 5.99 -22.09
N GLY A 63 3.01 5.34 -21.59
CA GLY A 63 4.28 5.17 -22.29
C GLY A 63 4.25 4.27 -23.54
N GLY A 64 3.13 3.60 -23.80
CA GLY A 64 2.93 2.76 -24.99
C GLY A 64 3.99 1.68 -25.16
N ASP A 65 4.30 1.34 -26.40
CA ASP A 65 5.31 0.32 -26.73
C ASP A 65 6.75 0.80 -26.48
N GLY A 66 6.97 2.11 -26.31
CA GLY A 66 8.30 2.66 -26.03
C GLY A 66 8.75 2.54 -24.57
N LEU A 67 7.87 2.10 -23.66
CA LEU A 67 8.20 1.91 -22.25
C LEU A 67 8.27 0.42 -21.94
N GLU A 68 9.46 -0.11 -21.70
CA GLU A 68 9.63 -1.53 -21.39
C GLU A 68 9.32 -1.83 -19.93
N VAL A 69 8.64 -2.96 -19.68
CA VAL A 69 8.28 -3.36 -18.32
C VAL A 69 9.53 -3.60 -17.46
N THR A 70 10.58 -4.16 -18.07
CA THR A 70 11.84 -4.43 -17.38
C THR A 70 12.60 -3.16 -16.99
N ASP A 71 12.52 -2.09 -17.80
CA ASP A 71 13.06 -0.77 -17.46
C ASP A 71 12.34 -0.19 -16.25
N VAL A 72 11.00 -0.24 -16.25
CA VAL A 72 10.17 0.23 -15.14
C VAL A 72 10.47 -0.56 -13.87
N MET A 73 10.63 -1.88 -13.97
CA MET A 73 11.04 -2.72 -12.85
C MET A 73 12.39 -2.28 -12.26
N GLY A 74 13.38 -2.00 -13.11
CA GLY A 74 14.68 -1.46 -12.69
C GLY A 74 14.57 -0.12 -11.97
N GLU A 75 13.79 0.82 -12.52
CA GLU A 75 13.60 2.16 -11.92
C GLU A 75 12.81 2.14 -10.60
N LEU A 76 11.85 1.22 -10.45
CA LEU A 76 11.14 1.00 -9.18
C LEU A 76 12.06 0.44 -8.10
N ARG A 77 12.95 -0.50 -8.47
CA ARG A 77 13.95 -1.04 -7.56
C ARG A 77 14.90 0.05 -7.08
N LYS A 78 15.46 0.85 -7.99
CA LYS A 78 16.33 1.99 -7.65
C LYS A 78 15.62 2.95 -6.69
N ALA A 79 14.33 3.24 -6.91
CA ALA A 79 13.53 4.05 -6.00
C ALA A 79 13.50 3.48 -4.57
N GLY A 80 13.31 2.16 -4.46
CA GLY A 80 13.30 1.46 -3.18
C GLY A 80 14.67 1.46 -2.49
N GLU A 81 15.75 1.29 -3.26
CA GLU A 81 17.13 1.35 -2.77
C GLU A 81 17.54 2.75 -2.29
N GLU A 82 17.10 3.81 -2.97
CA GLU A 82 17.29 5.19 -2.52
C GLU A 82 16.66 5.38 -1.12
N VAL A 83 15.41 4.95 -0.94
CA VAL A 83 14.72 5.08 0.35
C VAL A 83 15.37 4.21 1.43
N SER A 84 15.71 2.96 1.12
CA SER A 84 16.31 2.04 2.09
C SER A 84 17.73 2.47 2.52
N SER A 85 18.46 3.18 1.66
CA SER A 85 19.75 3.81 2.00
C SER A 85 19.62 5.16 2.71
N GLY A 86 18.41 5.63 2.99
CA GLY A 86 18.13 6.89 3.68
C GLY A 86 18.12 8.13 2.76
N ASN A 87 18.26 7.95 1.45
CA ASN A 87 18.13 9.04 0.48
C ASN A 87 16.65 9.32 0.18
N MET A 88 16.09 10.31 0.87
CA MET A 88 14.70 10.74 0.68
C MET A 88 14.51 11.76 -0.45
N SER A 89 15.56 12.17 -1.17
CA SER A 89 15.48 13.29 -2.14
C SER A 89 14.43 13.08 -3.22
N ARG A 90 14.30 11.85 -3.76
CA ARG A 90 13.29 11.53 -4.77
C ARG A 90 11.87 11.66 -4.20
N VAL A 91 11.64 11.14 -3.00
CA VAL A 91 10.33 11.20 -2.33
C VAL A 91 9.96 12.64 -1.98
N GLU A 92 10.91 13.43 -1.45
CA GLU A 92 10.70 14.85 -1.13
C GLU A 92 10.27 15.64 -2.37
N LYS A 93 10.98 15.46 -3.49
CA LYS A 93 10.64 16.10 -4.78
C LYS A 93 9.29 15.65 -5.29
N MET A 94 9.01 14.34 -5.26
CA MET A 94 7.73 13.77 -5.69
C MET A 94 6.55 14.36 -4.89
N LEU A 95 6.64 14.36 -3.56
CA LEU A 95 5.58 14.92 -2.69
C LEU A 95 5.40 16.42 -2.93
N THR A 96 6.50 17.16 -3.12
CA THR A 96 6.43 18.59 -3.46
C THR A 96 5.69 18.81 -4.78
N GLN A 97 6.02 18.05 -5.82
CA GLN A 97 5.35 18.11 -7.12
C GLN A 97 3.86 17.72 -7.03
N GLN A 98 3.52 16.71 -6.24
CA GLN A 98 2.13 16.30 -6.01
C GLN A 98 1.34 17.40 -5.30
N ALA A 99 1.90 18.02 -4.25
CA ALA A 99 1.26 19.12 -3.53
C ALA A 99 0.97 20.31 -4.46
N LEU A 100 1.94 20.71 -5.29
CA LEU A 100 1.78 21.79 -6.28
C LEU A 100 0.74 21.44 -7.35
N THR A 101 0.71 20.19 -7.81
CA THR A 101 -0.28 19.74 -8.80
C THR A 101 -1.70 19.77 -8.23
N LEU A 102 -1.88 19.33 -6.98
CA LEU A 102 -3.16 19.38 -6.29
C LEU A 102 -3.63 20.81 -6.03
N ASP A 103 -2.72 21.73 -5.70
CA ASP A 103 -3.02 23.17 -5.59
C ASP A 103 -3.47 23.76 -6.94
N ALA A 104 -2.79 23.39 -8.04
CA ALA A 104 -3.21 23.80 -9.38
C ALA A 104 -4.59 23.25 -9.75
N ILE A 105 -4.91 22.00 -9.38
CA ILE A 105 -6.24 21.40 -9.59
C ILE A 105 -7.30 22.15 -8.77
N PHE A 106 -7.02 22.47 -7.50
CA PHE A 106 -7.90 23.31 -6.68
C PHE A 106 -8.19 24.63 -7.39
N ASN A 107 -7.16 25.36 -7.80
CA ASN A 107 -7.29 26.65 -8.48
C ASN A 107 -8.09 26.52 -9.79
N ASN A 108 -7.84 25.47 -10.59
CA ASN A 108 -8.59 25.22 -11.82
C ASN A 108 -10.08 24.99 -11.55
N MET A 109 -10.42 24.14 -10.57
CA MET A 109 -11.81 23.83 -10.23
C MET A 109 -12.54 25.03 -9.62
N ALA A 110 -11.86 25.82 -8.78
CA ALA A 110 -12.41 27.05 -8.21
C ALA A 110 -12.67 28.13 -9.28
N GLN A 111 -11.76 28.31 -10.24
CA GLN A 111 -11.98 29.22 -11.36
C GLN A 111 -13.13 28.76 -12.26
N ARG A 112 -13.25 27.46 -12.50
CA ARG A 112 -14.35 26.89 -13.29
C ARG A 112 -15.70 27.01 -12.58
N SER A 113 -15.74 26.86 -11.26
CA SER A 113 -16.97 26.99 -10.47
C SER A 113 -17.51 28.42 -10.52
N HIS A 114 -16.64 29.43 -10.47
CA HIS A 114 -17.05 30.83 -10.60
C HIS A 114 -17.74 31.15 -11.94
N LYS A 115 -17.42 30.39 -13.00
CA LYS A 115 -18.00 30.52 -14.34
C LYS A 115 -19.27 29.68 -14.53
N GLN A 116 -19.76 28.98 -13.51
CA GLN A 116 -20.98 28.18 -13.60
C GLN A 116 -22.20 29.02 -13.21
N ASP A 117 -23.25 28.96 -14.02
CA ASP A 117 -24.52 29.61 -13.71
C ASP A 117 -25.42 28.76 -12.82
N SER A 118 -25.23 27.43 -12.85
CA SER A 118 -26.04 26.50 -12.05
C SER A 118 -25.44 26.27 -10.67
N PHE A 119 -26.27 26.37 -9.63
CA PHE A 119 -25.86 26.07 -8.26
C PHE A 119 -25.26 24.66 -8.13
N LYS A 120 -25.85 23.67 -8.82
CA LYS A 120 -25.34 22.29 -8.85
C LYS A 120 -23.92 22.20 -9.44
N GLY A 121 -23.64 22.93 -10.52
CA GLY A 121 -22.31 22.98 -11.13
C GLY A 121 -21.27 23.63 -10.22
N ILE A 122 -21.64 24.74 -9.58
CA ILE A 122 -20.81 25.42 -8.56
C ILE A 122 -20.49 24.45 -7.42
N GLU A 123 -21.51 23.80 -6.86
CA GLU A 123 -21.38 22.91 -5.71
C GLU A 123 -20.46 21.72 -6.02
N VAL A 124 -20.64 21.07 -7.18
CA VAL A 124 -19.81 19.93 -7.59
C VAL A 124 -18.35 20.33 -7.74
N LEU A 125 -18.07 21.41 -8.47
CA LEU A 125 -16.69 21.86 -8.70
C LEU A 125 -16.04 22.35 -7.41
N MET A 126 -16.77 23.09 -6.56
CA MET A 126 -16.23 23.57 -5.29
C MET A 126 -15.92 22.40 -4.34
N ARG A 127 -16.77 21.37 -4.28
CA ARG A 127 -16.51 20.18 -3.47
C ARG A 127 -15.24 19.45 -3.92
N LEU A 128 -15.03 19.31 -5.23
CA LEU A 128 -13.81 18.73 -5.78
C LEU A 128 -12.58 19.61 -5.51
N ALA A 129 -12.73 20.93 -5.63
CA ALA A 129 -11.66 21.88 -5.33
C ALA A 129 -11.19 21.75 -3.87
N LEU A 130 -12.12 21.85 -2.92
CA LEU A 130 -11.81 21.75 -1.48
C LEU A 130 -11.20 20.39 -1.12
N LYS A 131 -11.59 19.31 -1.81
CA LYS A 131 -10.95 18.00 -1.67
C LYS A 131 -9.50 18.01 -2.15
N ALA A 132 -9.22 18.61 -3.32
CA ALA A 132 -7.85 18.74 -3.84
C ALA A 132 -6.98 19.59 -2.89
N GLN A 133 -7.50 20.69 -2.36
CA GLN A 133 -6.82 21.52 -1.37
C GLN A 133 -6.50 20.73 -0.09
N ALA A 134 -7.46 19.98 0.45
CA ALA A 134 -7.24 19.15 1.63
C ALA A 134 -6.16 18.08 1.40
N GLN A 135 -6.13 17.47 0.21
CA GLN A 135 -5.08 16.51 -0.16
C GLN A 135 -3.72 17.17 -0.33
N SER A 136 -3.64 18.37 -0.94
CA SER A 136 -2.39 19.13 -1.06
C SER A 136 -1.78 19.40 0.32
N ARG A 137 -2.60 19.87 1.26
CA ARG A 137 -2.19 20.06 2.66
C ARG A 137 -1.68 18.77 3.29
N ALA A 138 -2.39 17.66 3.12
CA ALA A 138 -1.96 16.37 3.66
C ALA A 138 -0.59 15.92 3.09
N THR A 139 -0.33 16.21 1.81
CA THR A 139 0.99 15.96 1.21
C THR A 139 2.09 16.82 1.82
N VAL A 140 1.82 18.09 2.10
CA VAL A 140 2.76 19.00 2.78
C VAL A 140 3.01 18.56 4.22
N GLU A 141 1.97 18.12 4.94
CA GLU A 141 2.09 17.57 6.29
C GLU A 141 2.96 16.30 6.29
N ALA A 142 2.75 15.38 5.33
CA ALA A 142 3.60 14.20 5.17
C ALA A 142 5.07 14.57 4.90
N LEU A 143 5.32 15.59 4.07
CA LEU A 143 6.68 16.10 3.84
C LEU A 143 7.27 16.67 5.14
N ALA A 144 6.51 17.44 5.91
CA ALA A 144 6.96 18.00 7.19
C ALA A 144 7.30 16.90 8.21
N GLU A 145 6.52 15.81 8.26
CA GLU A 145 6.79 14.65 9.11
C GLU A 145 8.03 13.87 8.67
N ILE A 146 8.30 13.76 7.35
CA ILE A 146 9.54 13.20 6.84
C ILE A 146 10.75 14.05 7.24
N LYS A 147 10.65 15.39 7.13
CA LYS A 147 11.76 16.31 7.47
C LYS A 147 12.01 16.39 8.98
N ASN A 148 10.96 16.29 9.78
CA ASN A 148 11.00 16.45 11.23
C ASN A 148 10.21 15.32 11.89
N PRO A 149 10.76 14.09 11.93
CA PRO A 149 10.07 12.98 12.57
C PRO A 149 9.86 13.30 14.05
N LYS A 150 8.60 13.22 14.51
CA LYS A 150 8.27 13.44 15.92
C LYS A 150 9.06 12.42 16.75
N PRO A 151 9.90 12.84 17.71
CA PRO A 151 10.60 11.89 18.55
C PRO A 151 9.55 11.04 19.27
N VAL A 152 9.63 9.72 19.06
CA VAL A 152 8.86 8.77 19.84
C VAL A 152 9.50 8.77 21.22
N THR A 153 9.08 9.70 22.08
CA THR A 153 9.41 9.62 23.50
C THR A 153 8.72 8.36 24.00
N PHE A 154 9.47 7.26 24.03
CA PHE A 154 9.08 6.09 24.79
C PHE A 154 9.01 6.55 26.25
N VAL A 155 7.85 7.08 26.65
CA VAL A 155 7.49 7.17 28.05
C VAL A 155 7.28 5.73 28.45
N LYS A 156 8.40 5.06 28.74
CA LYS A 156 8.44 3.85 29.53
C LYS A 156 7.77 4.32 30.81
N GLN A 157 6.47 4.06 30.94
CA GLN A 157 5.82 4.18 32.23
C GLN A 157 6.61 3.25 33.13
N ALA A 158 7.57 3.82 33.84
CA ALA A 158 8.13 3.22 35.02
C ALA A 158 6.96 3.22 35.98
N ASN A 159 6.14 2.19 35.88
CA ASN A 159 5.24 1.82 36.95
C ASN A 159 6.18 1.39 38.09
N MET A 160 6.70 2.38 38.82
CA MET A 160 7.53 2.20 40.00
C MET A 160 6.60 1.73 41.11
N SER A 161 6.11 0.49 40.96
CA SER A 161 5.64 -0.32 42.06
C SER A 161 6.88 -0.80 42.83
N GLN A 162 7.53 0.13 43.53
CA GLN A 162 8.55 -0.18 44.54
C GLN A 162 8.05 0.14 45.95
N GLY A 163 6.79 -0.20 46.20
CA GLY A 163 6.17 -0.16 47.51
C GLY A 163 4.85 -0.91 47.52
N HIS A 164 4.45 -1.42 48.69
CA HIS A 164 3.10 -1.95 48.90
C HIS A 164 2.08 -0.86 48.53
N GLN A 165 1.51 -0.93 47.32
CA GLN A 165 0.35 -0.13 46.96
C GLN A 165 -0.85 -0.68 47.73
N GLN A 166 -1.13 -0.08 48.89
CA GLN A 166 -2.38 -0.35 49.59
C GLN A 166 -3.49 0.40 48.87
N VAL A 167 -4.31 -0.34 48.13
CA VAL A 167 -5.61 0.15 47.68
C VAL A 167 -6.55 0.18 48.89
N ASN A 168 -6.69 1.35 49.51
CA ASN A 168 -7.68 1.55 50.55
C ASN A 168 -9.01 1.88 49.85
N ASN A 169 -9.74 0.86 49.43
CA ASN A 169 -11.11 1.05 49.00
C ASN A 169 -11.98 1.10 50.27
N THR A 170 -11.93 2.22 50.98
CA THR A 170 -12.84 2.47 52.08
C THR A 170 -14.24 2.59 51.47
N TYR A 171 -15.01 1.52 51.61
CA TYR A 171 -16.44 1.53 51.40
C TYR A 171 -17.03 2.54 52.40
N ALA A 172 -17.22 3.79 51.96
CA ALA A 172 -17.98 4.78 52.72
C ALA A 172 -19.47 4.41 52.61
N GLY A 173 -19.86 3.37 53.34
CA GLY A 173 -21.25 3.14 53.70
C GLY A 173 -21.55 3.88 55.00
N ALA A 174 -22.29 4.98 54.93
CA ALA A 174 -23.30 5.35 55.92
C ALA A 174 -24.06 6.62 55.47
N SER A 175 -25.26 6.37 54.93
CA SER A 175 -26.51 7.09 55.22
C SER A 175 -26.60 8.58 54.90
N LEU A 176 -27.48 8.93 53.96
CA LEU A 176 -28.77 9.58 54.26
C LEU A 176 -29.65 9.64 53.00
N ASP A 177 -30.87 9.11 53.18
CA ASP A 177 -32.12 9.48 52.51
C ASP A 177 -32.53 8.83 51.18
N GLY A 178 -33.64 8.08 51.24
CA GLY A 178 -34.63 8.00 50.16
C GLY A 178 -34.52 6.87 49.13
N GLY A 179 -35.19 5.74 49.39
CA GLY A 179 -36.00 5.10 48.33
C GLY A 179 -35.67 3.67 47.88
N ILE A 180 -36.42 2.73 48.46
CA ILE A 180 -37.02 1.52 47.84
C ILE A 180 -36.11 0.31 47.56
N GLN A 181 -36.66 -0.81 48.04
CA GLN A 181 -36.15 -2.16 48.09
C GLN A 181 -36.10 -2.87 46.73
N SER A 182 -35.25 -3.90 46.69
CA SER A 182 -35.55 -5.28 46.25
C SER A 182 -34.77 -5.78 45.04
N ARG A 183 -34.03 -6.86 45.30
CA ARG A 183 -34.06 -8.16 44.59
C ARG A 183 -32.64 -8.71 44.39
N THR A 184 -32.34 -9.63 45.30
CA THR A 184 -31.41 -10.75 45.16
C THR A 184 -31.51 -11.38 43.77
N GLU A 185 -30.40 -11.52 43.05
CA GLU A 185 -30.13 -12.67 42.18
C GLU A 185 -28.64 -12.71 41.82
N ASN A 186 -28.07 -13.91 41.94
CA ASN A 186 -26.66 -14.23 41.82
C ASN A 186 -26.04 -13.73 40.51
N SER A 187 -24.86 -13.12 40.61
CA SER A 187 -23.93 -13.03 39.49
C SER A 187 -22.53 -13.33 40.00
N HIS A 188 -22.17 -14.62 39.92
CA HIS A 188 -20.78 -15.07 39.96
C HIS A 188 -20.01 -14.33 38.86
N SER A 189 -19.19 -13.35 39.25
CA SER A 189 -18.20 -12.77 38.35
C SER A 189 -16.99 -13.70 38.33
N GLU A 190 -16.98 -14.63 37.39
CA GLU A 190 -15.78 -15.42 37.13
C GLU A 190 -14.67 -14.54 36.56
N GLN A 191 -13.48 -14.72 37.12
CA GLN A 191 -12.27 -13.93 36.90
C GLN A 191 -11.77 -14.04 35.45
N ASN A 192 -11.43 -12.90 34.86
CA ASN A 192 -10.66 -12.80 33.62
C ASN A 192 -9.33 -13.57 33.75
N LYS A 193 -9.21 -14.73 33.12
CA LYS A 193 -7.94 -15.44 32.96
C LYS A 193 -7.24 -14.99 31.67
N LEU A 194 -6.05 -14.45 31.89
CA LEU A 194 -5.07 -13.96 30.95
C LEU A 194 -4.40 -15.15 30.22
N LEU A 195 -4.49 -15.13 28.89
CA LEU A 195 -3.59 -15.69 27.88
C LEU A 195 -2.69 -16.89 28.28
N GLU A 196 -3.18 -18.11 28.05
CA GLU A 196 -2.33 -19.31 28.03
C GLU A 196 -1.49 -19.31 26.74
N VAL A 197 -0.18 -19.15 26.91
CA VAL A 197 0.84 -19.44 25.90
C VAL A 197 0.77 -20.93 25.57
N SER A 198 0.29 -21.26 24.38
CA SER A 198 0.37 -22.62 23.84
C SER A 198 1.65 -22.74 23.03
N ASP A 199 2.68 -23.29 23.65
CA ASP A 199 3.85 -23.86 22.98
C ASP A 199 3.40 -25.14 22.24
N GLY A 200 3.49 -25.13 20.91
CA GLY A 200 3.09 -26.27 20.09
C GLY A 200 3.66 -26.17 18.66
N ASN A 201 4.84 -26.77 18.49
CA ASN A 201 5.61 -26.85 17.26
C ASN A 201 4.82 -27.26 16.01
N TYR A 202 5.04 -26.50 14.95
CA TYR A 202 5.43 -26.93 13.59
C TYR A 202 4.83 -28.22 13.00
N LEU A 203 3.88 -27.98 12.07
CA LEU A 203 3.69 -28.56 10.74
C LEU A 203 4.26 -29.97 10.44
N ASP A 204 3.32 -30.92 10.37
CA ASP A 204 3.45 -32.24 9.75
C ASP A 204 3.33 -32.15 8.21
N PHE A 205 4.36 -32.59 7.48
CA PHE A 205 4.30 -32.93 6.06
C PHE A 205 5.16 -34.17 5.77
N GLY A 206 4.64 -35.36 6.12
CA GLY A 206 5.17 -36.64 5.64
C GLY A 206 4.40 -37.15 4.42
N ALA A 207 4.89 -36.90 3.20
CA ALA A 207 4.43 -37.56 1.98
C ALA A 207 5.07 -38.96 1.84
N GLN A 208 4.26 -39.95 1.49
CA GLN A 208 4.64 -41.35 1.38
C GLN A 208 4.93 -41.70 -0.09
N ALA A 209 6.14 -42.17 -0.40
CA ALA A 209 6.46 -42.84 -1.67
C ALA A 209 7.22 -44.13 -1.37
N ALA A 210 6.57 -45.26 -1.63
CA ALA A 210 7.17 -46.58 -1.59
C ALA A 210 7.83 -46.89 -2.93
N ALA A 211 9.01 -47.51 -2.87
CA ALA A 211 9.71 -48.09 -3.99
C ALA A 211 9.25 -49.54 -4.20
N SER A 212 8.90 -49.89 -5.44
CA SER A 212 9.11 -51.17 -6.14
C SER A 212 8.66 -51.02 -7.59
#